data_AF-A0A8D8C225-F1
#
_entry.id   AF-A0A8D8C225-F1
#
_cell.length_a   1.000
_cell.length_b   1.000
_cell.length_c   1.000
_cell.angle_alpha   90.00
_cell.angle_beta   90.00
_cell.angle_gamma   90.00
#
_symmetry.space_group_name_H-M   'P 1'
#
loop_
_entity.id
_entity.type
_entity.pdbx_description
1 polymer ?
#
loop_
_entity_poly.entity_id
_entity_poly.type
_entity_poly.pdbx_seq_one_letter_code
_entity_poly.pdbx_strand_id
1 'polypeptide(L)'
;WLHTLYWLTYRSFLTVVRDPTVQYLRLLQKIGIALMAGLCFSGAINLDQLGVQAIQGILFIFVSENTFSPMYSVLSVFPETFPLFMRETKSGLYHTSQYYVANMLAMLPGLIAEPLI
;
A
#
# COMPACT_ATOMS: atom_id res chain seq x y z
N TRP A 1 1.99 24.16 -12.85
CA TRP A 1 1.17 22.99 -12.49
C TRP A 1 1.98 21.71 -12.58
N LEU A 2 2.39 21.25 -13.78
CA LEU A 2 3.19 20.03 -13.95
C LEU A 2 4.57 20.06 -13.27
N HIS A 3 5.27 21.20 -13.34
CA HIS A 3 6.58 21.36 -12.69
C HIS A 3 6.48 21.20 -11.16
N THR A 4 5.52 21.87 -10.52
CA THR A 4 5.27 21.75 -9.07
C THR A 4 4.87 20.33 -8.68
N LEU A 5 4.05 19.67 -9.50
CA LEU A 5 3.67 18.27 -9.33
C LEU A 5 4.88 17.33 -9.36
N TYR A 6 5.76 17.46 -10.36
CA TYR A 6 6.96 16.64 -10.48
C TYR A 6 7.84 16.72 -9.23
N TRP A 7 8.12 17.94 -8.75
CA TRP A 7 8.92 18.14 -7.54
C TRP A 7 8.24 17.61 -6.28
N LEU A 8 6.92 17.74 -6.16
CA LEU A 8 6.16 17.16 -5.05
C LEU A 8 6.21 15.63 -5.08
N THR A 9 6.02 15.01 -6.24
CA THR A 9 6.09 13.56 -6.42
C THR A 9 7.50 13.06 -6.12
N TYR A 10 8.55 13.74 -6.60
CA TYR A 10 9.93 13.39 -6.29
C TYR A 10 10.23 13.49 -4.79
N ARG A 11 9.78 14.57 -4.12
CA ARG A 11 9.90 14.71 -2.66
C ARG A 11 9.19 13.58 -1.93
N SER A 12 7.93 13.30 -2.30
CA SER A 12 7.11 12.26 -1.68
C SER A 12 7.73 10.87 -1.89
N PHE A 13 8.24 10.59 -3.09
CA PHE A 13 8.95 9.35 -3.40
C PHE A 13 10.21 9.17 -2.57
N LEU A 14 11.03 10.22 -2.41
CA LEU A 14 12.21 10.17 -1.54
C LEU A 14 11.86 9.90 -0.07
N THR A 15 10.75 10.45 0.42
CA THR A 15 10.27 10.17 1.78
C THR A 15 9.92 8.69 1.95
N VAL A 16 9.25 8.09 0.96
CA VAL A 16 8.90 6.66 0.98
C VAL A 16 10.16 5.79 0.91
N VAL A 17 11.11 6.10 0.04
CA VAL A 17 12.36 5.32 -0.12
C VAL A 17 13.27 5.43 1.11
N ARG A 18 13.23 6.55 1.83
CA ARG A 18 14.07 6.79 3.02
C ARG A 18 13.63 6.06 4.27
N ASP A 19 12.41 5.53 4.32
CA ASP A 19 11.93 4.74 5.45
C ASP A 19 11.78 3.25 5.07
N PRO A 20 12.91 2.52 4.94
CA PRO A 20 12.87 1.12 4.57
C PRO A 20 12.23 0.25 5.67
N THR A 21 12.17 0.74 6.90
CA THR A 21 11.63 0.02 8.07
C THR A 21 10.18 -0.40 7.84
N VAL A 22 9.36 0.53 7.35
CA VAL A 22 7.95 0.29 7.03
C VAL A 22 7.83 -0.75 5.92
N GLN A 23 8.70 -0.69 4.92
CA GLN A 23 8.68 -1.60 3.77
C GLN A 23 9.13 -3.01 4.15
N TYR A 24 10.15 -3.16 5.01
CA TYR A 24 10.58 -4.45 5.55
C TYR A 24 9.50 -5.10 6.43
N LEU A 25 8.84 -4.32 7.30
CA LEU A 25 7.76 -4.82 8.15
C LEU A 25 6.58 -5.33 7.31
N ARG A 26 6.22 -4.62 6.24
CA ARG A 26 5.17 -5.09 5.30
C ARG A 26 5.56 -6.38 4.60
N LEU A 27 6.80 -6.50 4.12
CA LEU A 27 7.28 -7.71 3.46
C LEU A 27 7.22 -8.91 4.43
N LEU A 28 7.66 -8.73 5.66
CA LEU A 28 7.62 -9.76 6.70
C LEU A 28 6.18 -10.17 7.04
N GLN A 29 5.26 -9.21 7.15
CA GLN A 29 3.83 -9.48 7.36
C GLN A 29 3.24 -10.29 6.20
N LYS A 30 3.53 -9.93 4.94
CA LYS A 30 3.06 -10.66 3.76
C LYS A 30 3.58 -12.11 3.72
N ILE A 31 4.87 -12.31 4.02
CA ILE A 31 5.47 -13.65 4.12
C ILE A 31 4.77 -14.47 5.21
N GLY A 32 4.48 -13.86 6.37
CA GLY A 32 3.76 -14.52 7.46
C GLY A 32 2.36 -14.98 7.05
N ILE A 33 1.61 -14.13 6.36
CA ILE A 33 0.27 -14.47 5.86
C ILE A 33 0.34 -15.54 4.77
N ALA A 34 1.30 -15.45 3.84
CA ALA A 34 1.51 -16.44 2.79
C ALA A 34 1.85 -17.81 3.37
N LEU A 35 2.71 -17.87 4.41
CA LEU A 35 3.01 -19.11 5.12
C LEU A 35 1.78 -19.66 5.85
N MET A 36 1.03 -18.81 6.54
CA MET A 36 -0.17 -19.23 7.27
C MET A 36 -1.24 -19.78 6.32
N ALA A 37 -1.48 -19.10 5.20
CA ALA A 37 -2.36 -19.59 4.14
C ALA A 37 -1.82 -20.89 3.52
N GLY A 38 -0.52 -20.96 3.21
CA GLY A 38 0.10 -22.18 2.68
C GLY A 38 -0.07 -23.38 3.60
N LEU A 39 0.09 -23.21 4.91
CA LEU A 39 -0.08 -24.27 5.92
C LEU A 39 -1.54 -24.67 6.12
N CYS A 40 -2.47 -23.71 6.14
CA CYS A 40 -3.90 -23.99 6.30
C CYS A 40 -4.51 -24.72 5.10
N PHE A 41 -4.00 -24.48 3.89
CA PHE A 41 -4.57 -25.01 2.65
C PHE A 41 -3.71 -26.11 1.98
N SER A 42 -2.54 -26.41 2.54
CA SER A 42 -1.70 -27.56 2.20
C SER A 42 -2.45 -28.87 2.49
N GLY A 43 -3.19 -29.38 1.50
CA GLY A 43 -3.90 -30.66 1.57
C GLY A 43 -5.43 -30.57 1.48
N ALA A 44 -6.01 -29.35 1.45
CA ALA A 44 -7.45 -29.15 1.32
C ALA A 44 -7.94 -29.16 -0.15
N ILE A 45 -7.02 -29.14 -1.12
CA ILE A 45 -7.32 -29.07 -2.56
C ILE A 45 -7.58 -30.49 -3.09
N ASN A 46 -8.72 -31.05 -2.70
CA ASN A 46 -9.30 -32.22 -3.35
C ASN A 46 -10.46 -31.75 -4.26
N LEU A 47 -10.82 -32.55 -5.28
CA LEU A 47 -11.97 -32.32 -6.16
C LEU A 47 -13.30 -32.60 -5.43
N ASP A 48 -13.52 -31.91 -4.32
CA ASP A 48 -14.69 -32.05 -3.46
C ASP A 48 -15.26 -30.67 -3.10
N GLN A 49 -16.51 -30.63 -2.65
CA GLN A 49 -17.21 -29.37 -2.32
C GLN A 49 -16.46 -28.54 -1.27
N LEU A 50 -15.80 -29.21 -0.31
CA LEU A 50 -14.95 -28.59 0.70
C LEU A 50 -13.71 -27.93 0.09
N GLY A 51 -13.16 -28.49 -1.01
CA GLY A 51 -12.04 -27.90 -1.74
C GLY A 51 -12.42 -26.61 -2.47
N VAL A 52 -13.63 -26.55 -3.04
CA VAL A 52 -14.15 -25.31 -3.66
C VAL A 52 -14.30 -24.19 -2.63
N GLN A 53 -14.84 -24.50 -1.45
CA GLN A 53 -14.96 -23.55 -0.35
C GLN A 53 -13.58 -23.07 0.14
N ALA A 54 -12.60 -23.97 0.20
CA ALA A 54 -11.23 -23.63 0.58
C ALA A 54 -10.57 -22.65 -0.40
N ILE A 55 -10.73 -22.88 -1.71
CA ILE A 55 -10.23 -21.98 -2.76
C ILE A 55 -10.89 -20.60 -2.68
N GLN A 56 -12.21 -20.54 -2.45
CA GLN A 56 -12.92 -19.28 -2.25
C GLN A 56 -12.39 -18.51 -1.04
N GLY A 57 -12.11 -19.20 0.07
CA GLY A 57 -11.51 -18.60 1.26
C GLY A 57 -10.12 -18.01 0.99
N ILE A 58 -9.25 -18.75 0.29
CA ILE A 58 -7.92 -18.27 -0.13
C ILE A 58 -8.02 -17.00 -0.98
N LEU A 59 -8.89 -17.01 -1.99
CA LEU A 59 -9.06 -15.86 -2.88
C LEU A 59 -9.56 -14.63 -2.12
N PHE A 60 -10.49 -14.82 -1.19
CA PHE A 60 -10.98 -13.73 -0.34
C PHE A 60 -9.86 -13.13 0.54
N ILE A 61 -9.03 -13.97 1.16
CA ILE A 61 -7.89 -13.53 1.98
C ILE A 61 -6.89 -12.78 1.10
N PHE A 62 -6.54 -13.30 -0.07
CA PHE A 62 -5.61 -12.63 -0.99
C PHE A 62 -6.10 -11.24 -1.43
N VAL A 63 -7.38 -11.12 -1.81
CA VAL A 63 -7.95 -9.83 -2.25
C VAL A 63 -8.02 -8.84 -1.08
N SER A 64 -8.44 -9.32 0.09
CA SER A 64 -8.56 -8.50 1.30
C SER A 64 -7.21 -7.95 1.74
N GLU A 65 -6.18 -8.78 1.78
CA GLU A 65 -4.83 -8.38 2.19
C GLU A 65 -4.17 -7.41 1.21
N ASN A 66 -4.37 -7.61 -0.10
CA ASN A 66 -3.87 -6.66 -1.10
C ASN A 66 -4.57 -5.29 -1.04
N THR A 67 -5.80 -5.23 -0.53
CA THR A 67 -6.58 -3.97 -0.46
C THR A 67 -6.39 -3.25 0.87
N PHE A 68 -6.49 -3.96 1.99
CA PHE A 68 -6.45 -3.34 3.31
C PHE A 68 -5.05 -2.92 3.75
N SER A 69 -4.02 -3.68 3.39
CA SER A 69 -2.63 -3.38 3.75
C SER A 69 -2.18 -1.96 3.30
N PRO A 70 -2.31 -1.59 2.00
CA PRO A 70 -1.95 -0.24 1.57
C PRO A 70 -2.89 0.83 2.16
N MET A 71 -4.18 0.53 2.34
CA MET A 71 -5.14 1.46 2.93
C MET A 71 -4.75 1.87 4.36
N TYR A 72 -4.41 0.91 5.21
CA TYR A 72 -3.98 1.19 6.58
C TYR A 72 -2.68 1.99 6.62
N SER A 73 -1.76 1.75 5.70
CA SER A 73 -0.52 2.52 5.67
C SER A 73 -0.71 3.96 5.21
N VAL A 74 -1.66 4.25 4.33
CA VAL A 74 -2.01 5.64 4.00
C VAL A 74 -2.63 6.30 5.23
N LEU A 75 -3.51 5.58 5.93
CA LEU A 75 -4.25 6.09 7.08
C LEU A 75 -3.33 6.46 8.25
N SER A 76 -2.20 5.76 8.45
CA SER A 76 -1.24 6.09 9.50
C SER A 76 -0.37 7.30 9.16
N VAL A 77 0.03 7.47 7.89
CA VAL A 77 0.95 8.54 7.46
C VAL A 77 0.21 9.85 7.15
N PHE A 78 -1.06 9.78 6.77
CA PHE A 78 -1.83 10.97 6.39
C PHE A 78 -1.98 12.00 7.53
N PRO A 79 -2.32 11.62 8.78
CA PRO A 79 -2.42 12.56 9.90
C PRO A 79 -1.10 13.28 10.20
N GLU A 80 0.03 12.60 10.04
CA GLU A 80 1.37 13.16 10.29
C GLU A 80 1.74 14.24 9.26
N THR A 81 1.33 14.05 8.00
CA THR A 81 1.62 14.98 6.90
C THR A 81 0.59 16.11 6.77
N PHE A 82 -0.60 15.94 7.35
CA PHE A 82 -1.69 16.92 7.33
C PHE A 82 -1.32 18.34 7.83
N PRO A 83 -0.62 18.54 8.98
CA PRO A 83 -0.28 19.89 9.44
C PRO A 83 0.70 20.60 8.50
N LEU A 84 1.64 19.86 7.89
CA LEU A 84 2.56 20.41 6.89
C LEU A 84 1.78 20.85 5.64
N PHE A 85 0.88 19.99 5.16
CA PHE A 85 0.01 20.26 4.02
C PHE A 85 -0.82 21.54 4.23
N MET A 86 -1.42 21.71 5.41
CA MET A 86 -2.22 22.89 5.73
C MET A 86 -1.38 24.17 5.72
N ARG A 87 -0.12 24.11 6.19
CA ARG A 87 0.80 25.25 6.17
C ARG A 87 1.22 25.63 4.75
N GLU A 88 1.61 24.65 3.93
CA GLU A 88 2.05 24.89 2.55
C GLU A 88 0.89 25.38 1.65
N THR A 89 -0.34 24.90 1.89
CA THR A 89 -1.55 25.37 1.18
C THR A 89 -1.91 26.82 1.56
N LYS A 90 -1.87 27.17 2.85
CA LYS A 90 -2.12 28.55 3.32
C LYS A 90 -1.09 29.55 2.80
N SER A 91 0.13 29.09 2.57
CA SER A 91 1.23 29.88 2.02
C SER A 91 1.16 30.06 0.49
N GLY A 92 0.20 29.40 -0.17
CA GLY A 92 0.01 29.50 -1.62
C GLY A 92 1.01 28.71 -2.46
N LEU A 93 1.79 27.78 -1.88
CA LEU A 93 2.83 27.05 -2.64
C LEU A 93 2.25 26.07 -3.67
N TYR A 94 1.11 25.44 -3.37
CA TYR A 94 0.45 24.48 -4.27
C TYR A 94 -1.04 24.31 -3.93
N HIS A 95 -1.80 23.77 -4.89
CA HIS A 95 -3.22 23.45 -4.70
C HIS A 95 -3.44 22.04 -4.11
N THR A 96 -4.56 21.84 -3.41
CA THR A 96 -4.97 20.54 -2.85
C THR A 96 -4.96 19.40 -3.88
N SER A 97 -5.39 19.68 -5.11
CA SER A 97 -5.42 18.69 -6.20
C SER A 97 -4.02 18.24 -6.62
N GLN A 98 -3.03 19.14 -6.59
CA GLN A 98 -1.64 18.80 -6.91
C GLN A 98 -1.04 17.89 -5.85
N TYR A 99 -1.36 18.11 -4.57
CA TYR A 99 -0.91 17.26 -3.47
C TYR A 99 -1.49 15.84 -3.57
N TYR A 100 -2.79 15.73 -3.86
CA TYR A 100 -3.46 14.44 -4.00
C TYR A 100 -2.86 13.60 -5.14
N VAL A 101 -2.74 14.20 -6.33
CA VAL A 101 -2.16 13.52 -7.51
C VAL A 101 -0.69 13.18 -7.27
N ALA A 102 0.08 14.07 -6.65
CA ALA A 102 1.49 13.80 -6.37
C ALA A 102 1.69 12.60 -5.44
N ASN A 103 0.90 12.49 -4.38
CA ASN A 103 0.97 11.37 -3.44
C ASN A 103 0.48 10.07 -4.09
N MET A 104 -0.60 10.12 -4.87
CA MET A 104 -1.08 8.95 -5.60
C MET A 104 0.00 8.42 -6.56
N LEU A 105 0.68 9.30 -7.30
CA LEU A 105 1.78 8.93 -8.19
C LEU A 105 3.02 8.41 -7.44
N ALA A 106 3.32 8.96 -6.26
CA ALA A 106 4.46 8.52 -5.44
C ALA A 106 4.23 7.13 -4.83
N MET A 107 2.98 6.76 -4.54
CA MET A 107 2.63 5.47 -3.95
C MET A 107 2.46 4.35 -4.99
N LEU A 108 2.12 4.67 -6.24
CA LEU A 108 2.00 3.71 -7.35
C LEU A 108 3.17 2.73 -7.48
N PRO A 109 4.45 3.16 -7.52
CA PRO A 109 5.56 2.21 -7.66
C PRO A 109 5.68 1.24 -6.49
N GLY A 110 5.38 1.67 -5.25
CA GLY A 110 5.34 0.79 -4.09
C GLY A 110 4.20 -0.23 -4.17
N LEU A 111 3.01 0.21 -4.58
CA LEU A 111 1.83 -0.63 -4.76
C LEU A 111 2.00 -1.68 -5.87
N ILE A 112 2.75 -1.36 -6.93
CA ILE A 112 3.04 -2.29 -8.03
C ILE A 112 4.16 -3.28 -7.68
N ALA A 113 5.16 -2.84 -6.90
CA ALA A 113 6.25 -3.71 -6.46
C ALA A 113 5.80 -4.75 -5.41
N GLU A 114 4.95 -4.36 -4.48
CA GLU A 114 4.45 -5.22 -3.39
C GLU A 114 3.71 -6.52 -3.77
N PRO A 115 2.98 -6.61 -4.90
CA PRO A 115 2.38 -7.87 -5.38
C PRO A 115 3.26 -8.64 -6.38
N LEU A 116 4.34 -8.04 -6.90
CA LEU A 116 5.30 -8.70 -7.78
C LEU A 116 6.36 -9.51 -7.02
N ILE A 117 6.57 -9.17 -5.75
CA ILE A 117 7.49 -9.84 -4.80
C ILE A 117 6.68 -10.77 -3.90
#